data_AF-A0A8C8VH09-F1
#
_entry.id   AF-A0A8C8VH09-F1
#
_cell.length_a   1.000
_cell.length_b   1.000
_cell.length_c   1.000
_cell.angle_alpha   90.00
_cell.angle_beta   90.00
_cell.angle_gamma   90.00
#
_symmetry.space_group_name_H-M   'P 1'
#
loop_
_entity.id
_entity.type
_entity.pdbx_description
1 polymer ?
#
loop_
_entity_poly.entity_id
_entity_poly.type
_entity_poly.pdbx_seq_one_letter_code
_entity_poly.pdbx_strand_id
1 'polypeptide(L)'
;MQGLTLNFVNVYAPTLAPERVPFYQQAAFSEALRLMPTNKSPGMDGLTVEFYRAFWDVLGPDLAIVWAESEGSGVLPLSCRRAVLALLPKKGDLRDLRNWRPVSLLCTDYKIAAKAISLRLGSVLQDVVHPDQTYSILGRSIFNNLYWSGISWS
;
A
#
# COMPACT_ATOMS: atom_id res chain seq x y z
N MET A 1 18.89 32.75 13.61
CA MET A 1 18.65 31.31 13.38
C MET A 1 17.59 31.19 12.29
N GLN A 2 18.02 31.10 11.03
CA GLN A 2 17.13 30.92 9.89
C GLN A 2 16.69 29.46 9.86
N GLY A 3 15.38 29.23 9.94
CA GLY A 3 14.80 27.90 9.86
C GLY A 3 15.03 27.30 8.47
N LEU A 4 15.45 26.04 8.43
CA LEU A 4 15.50 25.26 7.20
C LEU A 4 14.10 25.18 6.58
N THR A 5 13.89 25.93 5.50
CA THR A 5 12.86 25.61 4.52
C THR A 5 13.25 24.29 3.86
N LEU A 6 12.47 23.24 4.11
CA LEU A 6 12.53 22.01 3.31
C LEU A 6 12.05 22.36 1.90
N ASN A 7 12.99 22.75 1.04
CA ASN A 7 12.77 22.83 -0.39
C ASN A 7 12.58 21.40 -0.88
N PHE A 8 11.33 21.00 -1.06
CA PHE A 8 11.00 19.89 -1.96
C PHE A 8 11.55 20.30 -3.32
N VAL A 9 12.76 19.82 -3.61
CA VAL A 9 13.35 19.91 -4.94
C VAL A 9 12.28 19.40 -5.88
N ASN A 10 11.88 20.29 -6.80
CA ASN A 10 11.02 20.06 -7.92
C ASN A 10 11.50 18.79 -8.66
N VAL A 11 10.98 17.63 -8.24
CA VAL A 11 11.13 16.38 -8.98
C VAL A 11 10.28 16.61 -10.21
N TYR A 12 10.95 16.96 -11.31
CA TYR A 12 10.42 17.06 -12.66
C TYR A 12 9.07 16.34 -12.77
N ALA A 13 7.98 17.11 -12.68
CA ALA A 13 6.68 16.62 -13.10
C ALA A 13 6.87 16.16 -14.55
N PRO A 14 6.73 14.86 -14.86
CA PRO A 14 6.84 14.43 -16.24
C PRO A 14 5.76 15.20 -17.00
N THR A 15 6.22 16.10 -17.87
CA THR A 15 5.39 16.81 -18.81
C THR A 15 4.55 15.79 -19.56
N LEU A 16 3.25 16.08 -19.64
CA LEU A 16 2.16 15.25 -20.12
C LEU A 16 1.66 14.27 -19.05
N ALA A 17 0.82 14.77 -18.14
CA ALA A 17 -0.13 13.89 -17.49
C ALA A 17 -0.96 13.25 -18.63
N PRO A 18 -0.86 11.94 -18.91
CA PRO A 18 -2.01 11.27 -19.49
C PRO A 18 -3.19 11.66 -18.58
N GLU A 19 -4.31 12.03 -19.20
CA GLU A 19 -5.59 12.34 -18.53
C GLU A 19 -5.63 11.71 -17.14
N ARG A 20 -5.81 12.50 -16.05
CA ARG A 20 -5.71 12.01 -14.66
C ARG A 20 -6.71 10.88 -14.46
N VAL A 21 -6.31 9.66 -14.82
CA VAL A 21 -7.14 8.47 -14.74
C VAL A 21 -7.30 8.23 -13.25
N PRO A 22 -8.51 8.32 -12.70
CA PRO A 22 -8.68 8.15 -11.27
C PRO A 22 -8.39 6.70 -10.88
N PHE A 23 -7.82 6.48 -9.69
CA PHE A 23 -7.46 5.13 -9.27
C PHE A 23 -8.67 4.26 -8.89
N TYR A 24 -9.83 4.89 -8.63
CA TYR A 24 -11.09 4.25 -8.24
C TYR A 24 -11.92 3.75 -9.41
N GLN A 25 -11.27 3.44 -10.53
CA GLN A 25 -11.94 2.71 -11.61
C GLN A 25 -12.18 1.27 -11.20
N GLN A 26 -13.37 0.75 -11.53
CA GLN A 26 -13.71 -0.65 -11.28
C GLN A 26 -12.66 -1.60 -11.85
N ALA A 27 -12.14 -1.31 -13.05
CA ALA A 27 -11.08 -2.12 -13.69
C ALA A 27 -9.79 -2.18 -12.85
N ALA A 28 -9.37 -1.06 -12.24
CA ALA A 28 -8.19 -1.01 -11.37
C ALA A 28 -8.40 -1.86 -10.10
N PHE A 29 -9.60 -1.80 -9.53
CA PHE A 29 -9.94 -2.63 -8.37
C PHE A 29 -10.11 -4.11 -8.72
N SER A 30 -10.67 -4.44 -9.88
CA SER A 30 -10.75 -5.80 -10.39
C SER A 30 -9.35 -6.44 -10.50
N GLU A 31 -8.41 -5.72 -11.10
CA GLU A 31 -7.03 -6.20 -11.25
C GLU A 31 -6.34 -6.35 -9.88
N ALA A 32 -6.52 -5.36 -8.99
CA ALA A 32 -6.01 -5.43 -7.63
C ALA A 32 -6.53 -6.67 -6.89
N LEU A 33 -7.85 -6.90 -6.91
CA LEU A 33 -8.52 -8.03 -6.27
C LEU A 33 -8.05 -9.38 -6.83
N ARG A 34 -7.84 -9.46 -8.16
CA ARG A 34 -7.33 -10.66 -8.83
C ARG A 34 -5.90 -11.01 -8.37
N LEU A 35 -5.05 -10.00 -8.14
CA LEU A 35 -3.67 -10.18 -7.70
C LEU A 35 -3.52 -10.36 -6.18
N MET A 36 -4.57 -10.13 -5.39
CA MET A 36 -4.51 -10.33 -3.94
C MET A 36 -4.43 -11.82 -3.56
N PRO A 37 -3.66 -12.19 -2.54
CA PRO A 37 -3.61 -13.56 -2.06
C PRO A 37 -4.86 -13.92 -1.27
N THR A 38 -5.25 -15.19 -1.33
CA THR A 38 -6.32 -15.79 -0.53
C THR A 38 -5.83 -16.21 0.86
N ASN A 39 -6.76 -16.63 1.71
CA ASN A 39 -6.55 -17.12 3.07
C ASN A 39 -5.81 -16.11 3.95
N LYS A 40 -6.25 -14.84 3.88
CA LYS A 40 -5.74 -13.74 4.70
C LYS A 40 -6.80 -13.32 5.71
N SER A 41 -6.34 -12.88 6.88
CA SER A 41 -7.23 -12.38 7.93
C SER A 41 -8.00 -11.14 7.46
N PRO A 42 -9.34 -11.11 7.63
CA PRO A 42 -10.15 -9.95 7.33
C PRO A 42 -9.91 -8.83 8.35
N GLY A 43 -10.57 -7.69 8.12
CA GLY A 43 -10.66 -6.63 9.12
C GLY A 43 -11.74 -6.92 10.16
N MET A 44 -12.20 -5.86 10.83
CA MET A 44 -13.23 -5.94 11.87
C MET A 44 -14.60 -6.41 11.35
N ASP A 45 -14.85 -6.24 10.05
CA ASP A 45 -16.08 -6.63 9.35
C ASP A 45 -16.15 -8.11 8.98
N GLY A 46 -15.04 -8.84 9.09
CA GLY A 46 -14.96 -10.25 8.70
C GLY A 46 -14.93 -10.51 7.19
N LEU A 47 -14.93 -9.47 6.34
CA LEU A 47 -15.01 -9.65 4.89
C LEU A 47 -13.63 -9.96 4.30
N THR A 48 -13.49 -11.12 3.67
CA THR A 48 -12.23 -11.61 3.10
C THR A 48 -12.10 -11.33 1.61
N VAL A 49 -10.93 -11.58 1.02
CA VAL A 49 -10.70 -11.46 -0.43
C VAL A 49 -11.63 -12.38 -1.22
N GLU A 50 -11.88 -13.59 -0.71
CA GLU A 50 -12.78 -14.57 -1.31
C GLU A 50 -14.22 -14.07 -1.36
N PHE A 51 -14.68 -13.40 -0.30
CA PHE A 51 -15.99 -12.75 -0.29
C PHE A 51 -16.09 -11.70 -1.40
N TYR A 52 -15.12 -10.79 -1.50
CA TYR A 52 -15.13 -9.77 -2.56
C TYR A 52 -15.07 -10.40 -3.96
N ARG A 53 -14.33 -11.50 -4.14
CA ARG A 53 -14.30 -12.21 -5.43
C ARG A 53 -15.63 -12.86 -5.78
N ALA A 54 -16.31 -13.46 -4.81
CA ALA A 54 -17.59 -14.13 -5.02
C ALA A 54 -18.72 -13.14 -5.36
N PHE A 55 -18.68 -11.92 -4.83
CA PHE A 55 -19.73 -10.91 -4.98
C PHE A 55 -19.27 -9.68 -5.76
N TRP A 56 -18.20 -9.79 -6.56
CA TRP A 56 -17.56 -8.64 -7.20
C TRP A 56 -18.47 -7.89 -8.16
N ASP A 57 -19.31 -8.61 -8.90
CA ASP A 57 -20.24 -8.01 -9.87
C ASP A 57 -21.27 -7.10 -9.20
N VAL A 58 -21.56 -7.34 -7.92
CA VAL A 58 -22.46 -6.52 -7.10
C VAL A 58 -21.68 -5.41 -6.39
N LEU A 59 -20.56 -5.74 -5.75
CA LEU A 59 -19.84 -4.82 -4.85
C LEU A 59 -18.86 -3.88 -5.57
N GLY A 60 -18.33 -4.28 -6.72
CA GLY A 60 -17.31 -3.55 -7.45
C GLY A 60 -17.73 -2.14 -7.86
N PRO A 61 -18.94 -1.93 -8.43
CA PRO A 61 -19.45 -0.60 -8.75
C PRO A 61 -19.60 0.29 -7.51
N ASP A 62 -20.16 -0.24 -6.42
CA ASP A 62 -20.35 0.50 -5.17
C ASP A 62 -19.00 0.92 -4.55
N LEU A 63 -18.02 0.02 -4.59
CA LEU A 63 -16.68 0.31 -4.08
C LEU A 63 -16.02 1.46 -4.87
N ALA A 64 -16.20 1.52 -6.19
CA ALA A 64 -15.72 2.63 -7.02
C ALA A 64 -16.34 3.98 -6.60
N ILE A 65 -17.66 4.00 -6.33
CA ILE A 65 -18.37 5.19 -5.88
C ILE A 65 -17.84 5.65 -4.51
N VAL A 66 -17.71 4.73 -3.55
CA VAL A 66 -17.21 5.05 -2.20
C VAL A 66 -15.82 5.70 -2.25
N TRP A 67 -14.92 5.19 -3.10
CA TRP A 67 -13.57 5.76 -3.25
C TRP A 67 -13.55 7.08 -4.03
N ALA A 68 -14.46 7.29 -4.98
CA ALA A 68 -14.64 8.57 -5.64
C ALA A 68 -15.10 9.65 -4.64
N GLU A 69 -16.11 9.34 -3.81
CA GLU A 69 -16.58 10.24 -2.74
C GLU A 69 -15.49 10.51 -1.70
N SER A 70 -14.69 9.50 -1.36
CA SER A 70 -13.57 9.65 -0.43
C SER A 70 -12.48 10.58 -0.98
N GLU A 71 -12.18 10.51 -2.29
CA GLU A 71 -11.26 11.44 -2.94
C GLU A 71 -11.85 12.86 -2.94
N GLY A 72 -13.13 13.01 -3.31
CA GLY A 72 -13.79 14.32 -3.40
C GLY A 72 -13.94 15.02 -2.05
N SER A 73 -14.22 14.26 -0.98
CA SER A 73 -14.34 14.79 0.39
C SER A 73 -13.02 14.89 1.13
N GLY A 74 -11.98 14.18 0.68
CA GLY A 74 -10.70 14.04 1.40
C GLY A 74 -10.80 13.18 2.67
N VAL A 75 -11.90 12.45 2.87
CA VAL A 75 -12.15 11.66 4.08
C VAL A 75 -12.40 10.20 3.72
N LEU A 76 -11.69 9.30 4.40
CA LEU A 76 -11.89 7.87 4.24
C LEU A 76 -13.17 7.38 4.96
N PRO A 77 -13.80 6.30 4.46
CA PRO A 77 -14.92 5.65 5.15
C PRO A 77 -14.53 5.26 6.57
N LEU A 78 -15.49 5.25 7.49
CA LEU A 78 -15.21 4.96 8.89
C LEU A 78 -14.62 3.55 9.09
N SER A 79 -15.06 2.56 8.30
CA SER A 79 -14.50 1.21 8.26
C SER A 79 -13.00 1.22 7.93
N CYS A 80 -12.62 1.99 6.91
CA CYS A 80 -11.24 2.17 6.46
C CYS A 80 -10.34 2.94 7.45
N ARG A 81 -10.92 3.60 8.45
CA ARG A 81 -10.18 4.34 9.50
C ARG A 81 -10.01 3.55 10.80
N ARG A 82 -10.48 2.30 10.84
CA ARG A 82 -10.40 1.41 12.01
C ARG A 82 -9.60 0.16 11.66
N ALA A 83 -8.95 -0.40 12.67
CA ALA A 83 -8.21 -1.66 12.55
C ALA A 83 -8.33 -2.46 13.84
N VAL A 84 -8.31 -3.79 13.72
CA VAL A 84 -8.14 -4.67 14.88
C VAL A 84 -6.64 -4.84 15.12
N LEU A 85 -6.18 -4.57 16.35
CA LEU A 85 -4.78 -4.80 16.73
C LEU A 85 -4.61 -6.23 17.23
N ALA A 86 -3.78 -7.00 16.54
CA ALA A 86 -3.36 -8.34 16.96
C ALA A 86 -1.88 -8.31 17.36
N LEU A 87 -1.52 -8.98 18.46
CA LEU A 87 -0.13 -9.09 18.91
C LEU A 87 0.45 -10.44 18.48
N LEU A 88 1.52 -10.40 17.70
CA LEU A 88 2.27 -11.60 17.31
C LEU A 88 3.54 -11.76 18.18
N PRO A 89 3.81 -12.97 18.70
CA PRO A 89 5.00 -13.19 19.53
C PRO A 89 6.29 -13.10 18.71
N LYS A 90 7.33 -12.51 19.29
CA LYS A 90 8.73 -12.60 18.84
C LYS A 90 9.47 -13.65 19.69
N LYS A 91 10.72 -13.94 19.32
CA LYS A 91 11.66 -14.66 20.19
C LYS A 91 11.92 -13.83 21.45
N GLY A 92 12.07 -14.49 22.61
CA GLY A 92 12.35 -13.87 23.90
C GLY A 92 11.32 -14.22 24.96
N ASP A 93 11.41 -13.58 26.14
CA ASP A 93 10.42 -13.73 27.22
C ASP A 93 9.12 -13.02 26.84
N LEU A 94 8.01 -13.77 26.73
CA LEU A 94 6.71 -13.24 26.35
C LEU A 94 6.04 -12.40 27.45
N ARG A 95 6.60 -12.38 28.67
CA ARG A 95 6.20 -11.43 29.72
C ARG A 95 6.65 -9.99 29.43
N ASP A 96 7.63 -9.82 28.54
CA ASP A 96 8.10 -8.52 28.10
C ASP A 96 7.36 -8.07 26.83
N LEU A 97 6.63 -6.94 26.94
CA LEU A 97 5.85 -6.36 25.84
C LEU A 97 6.70 -6.04 24.59
N ARG A 98 8.01 -5.79 24.73
CA ARG A 98 8.93 -5.53 23.60
C ARG A 98 9.09 -6.75 22.68
N ASN A 99 8.81 -7.94 23.21
CA ASN A 99 8.83 -9.21 22.49
C ASN A 99 7.51 -9.50 21.77
N TRP A 100 6.63 -8.51 21.62
CA TRP A 100 5.43 -8.60 20.78
C TRP A 100 5.54 -7.66 19.57
N ARG A 101 4.92 -8.06 18.45
CA ARG A 101 4.74 -7.24 17.23
C ARG A 101 3.27 -6.90 17.09
N PRO A 102 2.87 -5.62 17.19
CA PRO A 102 1.52 -5.23 16.83
C PRO A 102 1.33 -5.36 15.32
N VAL A 103 0.21 -5.94 14.91
CA VAL A 103 -0.24 -6.04 13.52
C VAL A 103 -1.66 -5.49 13.44
N SER A 104 -1.86 -4.52 12.55
CA SER A 104 -3.17 -3.93 12.27
C SER A 104 -3.89 -4.72 11.20
N LEU A 105 -5.03 -5.31 11.56
CA LEU A 105 -5.94 -5.96 10.62
C LEU A 105 -6.93 -4.93 10.09
N LEU A 106 -6.66 -4.47 8.87
CA LEU A 106 -7.50 -3.52 8.12
C LEU A 106 -8.60 -4.26 7.35
N CYS A 107 -9.70 -3.58 7.05
CA CYS A 107 -10.74 -4.10 6.18
C CYS A 107 -10.21 -4.36 4.75
N THR A 108 -10.85 -5.28 4.04
CA THR A 108 -10.34 -5.79 2.76
C THR A 108 -10.56 -4.82 1.61
N ASP A 109 -11.66 -4.05 1.62
CA ASP A 109 -11.91 -2.90 0.74
C ASP A 109 -10.76 -1.89 0.74
N TYR A 110 -10.26 -1.53 1.92
CA TYR A 110 -9.08 -0.68 2.08
C TYR A 110 -7.86 -1.29 1.40
N LYS A 111 -7.64 -2.60 1.59
CA LYS A 111 -6.50 -3.31 1.00
C LYS A 111 -6.61 -3.37 -0.53
N ILE A 112 -7.82 -3.51 -1.09
CA ILE A 112 -8.05 -3.49 -2.54
C ILE A 112 -7.63 -2.14 -3.12
N ALA A 113 -8.09 -1.03 -2.53
CA ALA A 113 -7.70 0.31 -2.97
C ALA A 113 -6.20 0.57 -2.83
N ALA A 114 -5.61 0.21 -1.68
CA ALA A 114 -4.17 0.31 -1.46
C ALA A 114 -3.36 -0.50 -2.48
N LYS A 115 -3.83 -1.70 -2.84
CA LYS A 115 -3.21 -2.53 -3.86
C LYS A 115 -3.32 -1.90 -5.25
N ALA A 116 -4.46 -1.32 -5.62
CA ALA A 116 -4.62 -0.60 -6.89
C ALA A 116 -3.65 0.60 -6.99
N ILE A 117 -3.52 1.38 -5.93
CA ILE A 117 -2.54 2.49 -5.85
C ILE A 117 -1.11 1.95 -5.95
N SER A 118 -0.78 0.87 -5.23
CA SER A 118 0.54 0.26 -5.26
C SER A 118 0.94 -0.24 -6.65
N LEU A 119 0.00 -0.83 -7.41
CA LEU A 119 0.24 -1.26 -8.79
C LEU A 119 0.55 -0.07 -9.70
N ARG A 120 -0.19 1.04 -9.55
CA ARG A 120 0.07 2.28 -10.29
C ARG A 120 1.40 2.92 -9.92
N LEU A 121 1.75 2.96 -8.63
CA LEU A 121 3.05 3.51 -8.20
C LEU A 121 4.21 2.62 -8.67
N GLY A 122 4.01 1.31 -8.71
CA GLY A 122 5.04 0.35 -9.12
C GLY A 122 5.61 0.61 -10.50
N SER A 123 4.85 1.22 -11.43
CA SER A 123 5.33 1.54 -12.78
C SER A 123 6.26 2.75 -12.87
N VAL A 124 6.32 3.58 -11.81
CA VAL A 124 7.15 4.81 -11.79
C VAL A 124 8.19 4.81 -10.67
N LEU A 125 8.07 3.88 -9.71
CA LEU A 125 8.85 3.92 -8.49
C LEU A 125 10.36 3.75 -8.73
N GLN A 126 10.76 3.01 -9.77
CA GLN A 126 12.16 2.80 -10.11
C GLN A 126 12.88 4.08 -10.55
N ASP A 127 12.16 5.00 -11.19
CA ASP A 127 12.70 6.25 -11.74
C ASP A 127 12.78 7.35 -10.68
N VAL A 128 11.88 7.29 -9.69
CA VAL A 128 11.76 8.32 -8.64
C VAL A 128 12.62 8.00 -7.41
N VAL A 129 12.83 6.72 -7.12
CA VAL A 129 13.48 6.29 -5.87
C VAL A 129 14.96 5.97 -6.10
N HIS A 130 15.82 6.57 -5.26
CA HIS A 130 17.28 6.40 -5.29
C HIS A 130 17.70 4.91 -5.38
N PRO A 131 18.73 4.55 -6.17
CA PRO A 131 19.16 3.16 -6.36
C PRO A 131 19.43 2.37 -5.07
N ASP A 132 19.91 3.04 -4.02
CA ASP A 132 20.24 2.41 -2.72
C ASP A 132 19.01 1.93 -1.94
N GLN A 133 17.82 2.45 -2.24
CA GLN A 133 16.58 1.96 -1.65
C GLN A 133 16.17 0.67 -2.38
N THR A 134 16.60 -0.48 -1.89
CA THR A 134 16.37 -1.78 -2.53
C THR A 134 15.07 -2.45 -2.09
N TYR A 135 14.52 -2.05 -0.95
CA TYR A 135 13.32 -2.66 -0.39
C TYR A 135 12.05 -2.14 -1.07
N SER A 136 11.14 -3.07 -1.40
CA SER A 136 9.81 -2.80 -1.99
C SER A 136 9.83 -2.12 -3.37
N ILE A 137 10.95 -2.18 -4.09
CA ILE A 137 11.05 -1.74 -5.49
C ILE A 137 11.09 -2.98 -6.38
N LEU A 138 10.20 -3.03 -7.37
CA LEU A 138 10.18 -4.13 -8.35
C LEU A 138 11.57 -4.27 -9.00
N GLY A 139 12.04 -5.49 -9.24
CA GLY A 139 13.35 -5.74 -9.85
C GLY A 139 14.57 -5.47 -8.96
N ARG A 140 14.41 -4.93 -7.74
CA ARG A 140 15.47 -4.83 -6.74
C ARG A 140 15.34 -5.97 -5.72
N SER A 141 16.47 -6.41 -5.19
CA SER A 141 16.57 -7.52 -4.24
C SER A 141 17.42 -7.15 -3.04
N ILE A 142 17.30 -7.90 -1.94
CA ILE A 142 18.15 -7.71 -0.76
C ILE A 142 19.64 -7.93 -1.08
N PHE A 143 19.96 -8.74 -2.10
CA PHE A 143 21.33 -8.96 -2.54
C PHE A 143 21.97 -7.71 -3.12
N ASN A 144 21.19 -6.78 -3.68
CA ASN A 144 21.72 -5.51 -4.17
C ASN A 144 22.44 -4.73 -3.07
N ASN A 145 22.02 -4.86 -1.80
CA ASN A 145 22.71 -4.21 -0.67
C ASN A 145 24.13 -4.75 -0.43
N LEU A 146 24.39 -6.02 -0.75
CA LEU A 146 25.71 -6.63 -0.57
C LEU A 146 26.73 -6.10 -1.57
N TYR A 147 26.31 -5.88 -2.82
CA TYR A 147 27.18 -5.37 -3.88
C TYR A 147 27.63 -3.92 -3.62
N TRP A 148 26.72 -3.06 -3.14
CA TRP A 148 27.05 -1.68 -2.83
C TRP A 148 28.03 -1.53 -1.66
N SER A 149 27.91 -2.38 -0.63
CA SER A 149 28.86 -2.40 0.49
C SER A 149 30.26 -2.91 0.11
N GLY A 150 30.40 -3.61 -1.02
CA GLY A 150 31.68 -4.14 -1.48
C GLY A 150 32.54 -3.15 -2.27
N ILE A 151 31.95 -2.07 -2.80
CA ILE A 151 32.64 -1.10 -3.68
C ILE A 151 33.06 0.17 -2.93
N SER A 152 32.50 0.46 -1.74
CA SER A 152 32.87 1.66 -0.97
C SER A 152 34.06 1.49 -0.01
N TRP A 153 34.71 0.32 0.01
CA TRP A 153 35.81 0.00 0.94
C TRP A 153 37.08 -0.53 0.25
N SER A 154 37.28 -0.21 -1.02
CA SER A 154 38.51 -0.46 -1.78
C SER A 154 38.95 0.79 -2.51
#